data_AF-A0A2G9YH56-F1
#
_entry.id   AF-A0A2G9YH56-F1
#
_cell.length_a   1.000
_cell.length_b   1.000
_cell.length_c   1.000
_cell.angle_alpha   90.00
_cell.angle_beta   90.00
_cell.angle_gamma   90.00
#
_symmetry.space_group_name_H-M   'P 1'
#
loop_
_entity.id
_entity.type
_entity.pdbx_description
1 polymer ?
#
loop_
_entity_poly.entity_id
_entity_poly.type
_entity_poly.pdbx_seq_one_letter_code
_entity_poly.pdbx_strand_id
1 'polypeptide(L)' 'YPDKAKYASDRKPVNQFCDCKLCKNYSRAYLYHLFKIGDSLAWRLATIHNLRLYTKLIELLRKNVK' A
#
# COMPACT_ATOMS: atom_id res chain seq x y z
N TYR A 1 -7.58 -7.07 6.33
CA TYR A 1 -6.89 -8.36 6.58
C TYR A 1 -5.53 -8.12 7.26
N PRO A 2 -5.49 -7.52 8.46
CA PRO A 2 -4.25 -7.28 9.21
C PRO A 2 -3.66 -8.54 9.86
N ASP A 3 -4.42 -9.64 10.01
CA ASP A 3 -3.98 -10.83 10.77
C ASP A 3 -3.20 -11.90 9.98
N LYS A 4 -2.75 -11.59 8.77
CA LYS A 4 -1.95 -12.54 7.99
C LYS A 4 -0.51 -12.57 8.53
N ALA A 5 -0.24 -13.49 9.44
CA ALA A 5 1.11 -13.75 9.99
C ALA A 5 2.18 -13.90 8.91
N LYS A 6 1.81 -14.39 7.71
CA LYS A 6 2.70 -14.48 6.54
C LYS A 6 3.34 -13.15 6.12
N TYR A 7 2.76 -12.01 6.49
CA TYR A 7 3.33 -10.69 6.16
C TYR A 7 4.30 -10.18 7.21
N ALA A 8 4.39 -10.81 8.40
CA ALA A 8 5.22 -10.33 9.50
C ALA A 8 6.72 -10.25 9.15
N SER A 9 7.20 -11.10 8.24
CA SER A 9 8.58 -11.14 7.75
C SER A 9 8.74 -10.76 6.28
N ASP A 10 7.66 -10.33 5.61
CA ASP A 10 7.66 -10.03 4.19
C ASP A 10 8.26 -8.62 3.92
N ARG A 11 9.52 -8.60 3.53
CA ARG A 11 10.27 -7.36 3.23
C ARG A 11 9.91 -6.72 1.89
N LYS A 12 9.06 -7.35 1.08
CA LYS A 12 8.66 -6.78 -0.21
C LYS A 12 7.71 -5.59 -0.02
N PRO A 13 7.64 -4.66 -0.98
CA PRO A 13 6.61 -3.62 -0.97
C PRO A 13 5.22 -4.25 -1.15
N VAL A 14 4.18 -3.50 -0.78
CA VAL A 14 2.78 -3.92 -1.00
C VAL A 14 2.53 -4.19 -2.49
N ASN A 15 2.99 -3.31 -3.37
CA ASN A 15 2.92 -3.48 -4.82
C ASN A 15 4.20 -2.91 -5.47
N GLN A 16 4.90 -3.76 -6.24
CA GLN A 16 6.16 -3.41 -6.92
C GLN A 16 6.01 -2.38 -8.06
N PHE A 17 4.79 -2.21 -8.59
CA PHE A 17 4.49 -1.26 -9.67
C PHE A 17 3.81 0.03 -9.16
N CYS A 18 3.65 0.16 -7.85
CA CYS A 18 3.09 1.34 -7.22
C CYS A 18 4.21 2.30 -6.79
N ASP A 19 4.05 3.58 -7.11
CA ASP A 19 4.99 4.66 -6.84
C ASP A 19 4.58 5.51 -5.62
N CYS A 20 3.59 5.06 -4.83
CA CYS A 20 3.15 5.76 -3.64
C CYS A 20 4.19 5.68 -2.51
N LYS A 21 4.08 6.59 -1.53
CA LYS A 21 4.99 6.66 -0.37
C LYS A 21 5.11 5.32 0.37
N LEU A 22 3.99 4.59 0.54
CA LEU A 22 4.00 3.27 1.18
C LEU A 22 4.85 2.27 0.39
N CYS A 23 4.58 2.12 -0.91
CA CYS A 23 5.24 1.10 -1.73
C CYS A 23 6.70 1.42 -2.07
N LYS A 24 7.11 2.70 -2.04
CA LYS A 24 8.50 3.10 -2.28
C LYS A 24 9.40 2.93 -1.05
N ASN A 25 8.87 3.21 0.14
CA ASN A 25 9.71 3.41 1.33
C ASN A 25 9.53 2.33 2.40
N TYR A 26 8.47 1.52 2.32
CA TYR A 26 8.11 0.60 3.39
C TYR A 26 7.77 -0.80 2.86
N SER A 27 8.03 -1.80 3.70
CA SER A 27 7.71 -3.19 3.44
C SER A 27 6.31 -3.58 3.95
N ARG A 28 5.81 -4.71 3.47
CA ARG A 28 4.60 -5.35 4.03
C ARG A 28 4.77 -5.71 5.50
N ALA A 29 5.96 -6.15 5.91
CA ALA A 29 6.31 -6.42 7.29
C ALA A 29 6.18 -5.18 8.19
N TYR A 30 6.67 -4.04 7.73
CA TYR A 30 6.54 -2.80 8.50
C TYR A 30 5.08 -2.36 8.62
N LEU A 31 4.32 -2.41 7.52
CA LEU A 31 2.89 -2.10 7.55
C LEU A 31 2.11 -3.05 8.47
N TYR A 32 2.39 -4.35 8.42
CA TYR A 32 1.82 -5.34 9.33
C TYR A 32 2.12 -5.01 10.79
N HIS A 33 3.38 -4.67 11.10
CA HIS A 33 3.78 -4.25 12.43
C HIS A 33 2.97 -3.04 12.92
N LEU A 34 2.83 -1.99 12.09
CA LEU A 34 2.05 -0.81 12.46
C LEU A 34 0.58 -1.13 12.76
N PHE A 35 -0.06 -2.00 11.94
CA PHE A 35 -1.42 -2.46 12.23
C PHE A 35 -1.50 -3.25 13.54
N LYS A 36 -0.50 -4.11 13.81
CA LYS A 36 -0.47 -4.94 15.02
C LYS A 36 -0.34 -4.11 16.30
N ILE A 37 0.41 -3.01 16.26
CA ILE A 37 0.57 -2.12 17.43
C ILE A 37 -0.51 -1.03 17.50
N GLY A 38 -1.43 -0.97 16.53
CA GLY A 38 -2.50 0.03 16.51
C GLY A 38 -2.03 1.45 16.15
N ASP A 39 -0.89 1.60 15.46
CA ASP A 39 -0.38 2.92 15.08
C ASP A 39 -1.20 3.52 13.92
N SER A 40 -1.69 4.75 14.12
CA SER A 40 -2.42 5.55 13.13
C SER A 40 -1.69 5.70 11.79
N LEU A 41 -0.36 5.61 11.77
CA LEU A 41 0.46 5.66 10.56
C LEU A 41 0.09 4.53 9.58
N ALA A 42 -0.33 3.37 10.08
CA ALA A 42 -0.80 2.25 9.25
C ALA A 42 -1.95 2.70 8.33
N TRP A 43 -2.94 3.36 8.92
CA TRP A 43 -4.12 3.86 8.21
C TRP A 43 -3.76 4.96 7.22
N ARG A 44 -2.90 5.90 7.61
CA ARG A 44 -2.45 6.97 6.70
C ARG A 44 -1.72 6.40 5.48
N LEU A 45 -0.82 5.43 5.68
CA LEU A 45 -0.09 4.78 4.58
C LEU A 45 -1.02 3.96 3.68
N ALA A 46 -1.98 3.23 4.27
CA ALA A 46 -2.97 2.47 3.52
C ALA A 46 -3.84 3.40 2.64
N THR A 47 -4.30 4.52 3.19
CA THR A 47 -5.06 5.52 2.43
C THR A 47 -4.25 6.10 1.27
N ILE A 48 -2.97 6.44 1.50
CA ILE A 48 -2.08 6.93 0.43
C ILE A 48 -1.95 5.90 -0.70
N HIS A 49 -1.81 4.61 -0.36
CA HIS A 49 -1.73 3.56 -1.36
C HIS A 49 -3.03 3.40 -2.15
N ASN A 50 -4.16 3.36 -1.45
CA ASN A 50 -5.47 3.20 -2.07
C ASN A 50 -5.77 4.35 -3.03
N LEU A 51 -5.58 5.61 -2.58
CA LEU A 51 -5.79 6.77 -3.43
C LEU A 51 -4.92 6.73 -4.68
N ARG A 52 -3.62 6.40 -4.55
CA ARG A 52 -2.73 6.32 -5.72
C ARG A 52 -3.18 5.25 -6.70
N LEU A 53 -3.66 4.10 -6.21
CA LEU A 53 -4.18 3.03 -7.06
C LEU A 53 -5.41 3.50 -7.85
N TYR A 54 -6.38 4.14 -7.19
CA TYR A 54 -7.57 4.68 -7.85
C TYR A 54 -7.22 5.76 -8.87
N THR A 55 -6.32 6.69 -8.54
CA THR A 55 -5.87 7.72 -9.48
C THR A 55 -5.23 7.09 -10.71
N LYS A 56 -4.32 6.11 -10.56
CA LYS A 56 -3.71 5.40 -11.69
C LYS A 56 -4.75 4.68 -12.55
N LEU A 57 -5.74 4.05 -11.93
CA LEU A 57 -6.82 3.37 -12.65
C LEU A 57 -7.61 4.37 -13.51
N ILE A 58 -8.00 5.51 -12.95
CA ILE A 58 -8.74 6.55 -13.67
C ILE A 58 -7.88 7.15 -14.81
N GLU A 59 -6.59 7.38 -14.58
CA GLU A 59 -5.65 7.84 -15.62
C GLU A 59 -5.61 6.85 -16.80
N LEU A 60 -5.54 5.55 -16.53
CA LEU A 60 -5.52 4.50 -17.55
C LEU A 60 -6.85 4.45 -18.32
N LEU A 61 -7.99 4.50 -17.63
CA LEU A 61 -9.30 4.52 -18.29
C LEU A 61 -9.42 5.74 -19.21
N ARG A 62 -9.04 6.93 -18.74
CA ARG A 62 -9.05 8.17 -19.55
C ARG A 62 -8.15 8.09 -20.79
N LYS A 63 -7.02 7.40 -20.70
CA LYS A 63 -6.11 7.20 -21.85
C LYS A 63 -6.70 6.28 -22.92
N ASN A 64 -7.53 5.31 -22.55
CA ASN A 64 -8.14 4.34 -23.46
C ASN A 64 -9.53 4.75 -23.98
N VAL A 65 -10.02 5.93 -23.60
CA VAL A 65 -11.29 6.51 -24.07
C VAL A 65 -11.07 7.56 -25.18
N LYS A 66 -9.82 7.74 -25.63
CA LYS A 66 -9.48 8.47 -26.86
C LYS A 66 -9.29 7.50 -28.01
#